data_AF-A0A176S276-F1
#
_entry.id   AF-A0A176S276-F1
#
_cell.length_a   1.000
_cell.length_b   1.000
_cell.length_c   1.000
_cell.angle_alpha   90.00
_cell.angle_beta   90.00
_cell.angle_gamma   90.00
#
_symmetry.space_group_name_H-M   'P 1'
#
loop_
_entity.id
_entity.type
_entity.pdbx_description
1 polymer ?
#
loop_
_entity_poly.entity_id
_entity_poly.type
_entity_poly.pdbx_seq_one_letter_code
_entity_poly.pdbx_strand_id
1 'polypeptide(L)'
;DFPWESPNTDLLFNMTARYGLPYFQGFIRSDLKPNMVRSMCLLPEETILFKNNEQIIKTTIGTLFAEYKDTQLDDEWWQCKSNVSALSLNPQSGKLEWVKINKFLRITDNRLVSICSKDGKLMRLSADHLVAILTRDGIETKKASDIKMDDFVLVIKDASHVLNQENVTDDVELAWFIGLNLSNEKIEWLRNSDFAAMPVASVNIENLSQPQAFYDIELEKNHYFVHSNGNISHNCCRLQLDLRELLKRGNGLFGSVESTGSLGVVTINCARLGYLYKGDETALYQHLDTLLELGKNSLEIKRQVIQQHMDNGLFP
;
A
#
# COMPACT_ATOMS: atom_id res chain seq x y z
N ASP A 1 1.84 10.69 -29.72
CA ASP A 1 3.11 11.42 -29.59
C ASP A 1 3.21 12.12 -28.25
N PHE A 2 4.43 12.25 -27.73
CA PHE A 2 4.69 12.93 -26.45
C PHE A 2 4.62 14.46 -26.65
N PRO A 3 3.98 15.23 -25.74
CA PRO A 3 3.82 16.67 -25.90
C PRO A 3 5.11 17.42 -25.54
N TRP A 4 6.09 17.39 -26.46
CA TRP A 4 7.44 17.96 -26.26
C TRP A 4 7.42 19.45 -25.92
N GLU A 5 6.46 20.21 -26.46
CA GLU A 5 6.35 21.66 -26.29
C GLU A 5 5.46 22.08 -25.11
N SER A 6 5.14 21.17 -24.18
CA SER A 6 4.29 21.52 -23.03
C SER A 6 5.06 22.25 -21.93
N PRO A 7 4.43 23.20 -21.20
CA PRO A 7 5.05 23.85 -20.03
C PRO A 7 5.53 22.84 -18.97
N ASN A 8 4.87 21.69 -18.85
CA ASN A 8 5.29 20.62 -17.94
C ASN A 8 6.60 19.96 -18.39
N THR A 9 6.78 19.83 -19.70
CA THR A 9 8.00 19.28 -20.31
C THR A 9 9.18 20.21 -20.02
N ASP A 10 8.99 21.52 -20.17
CA ASP A 10 10.02 22.53 -19.83
C ASP A 10 10.42 22.49 -18.34
N LEU A 11 9.44 22.35 -17.43
CA LEU A 11 9.71 22.24 -16.00
C LEU A 11 10.46 20.95 -15.67
N LEU A 12 10.08 19.83 -16.30
CA LEU A 12 10.75 18.53 -16.17
C LEU A 12 12.22 18.61 -16.64
N PHE A 13 12.48 19.21 -17.80
CA PHE A 13 13.84 19.36 -18.32
C PHE A 13 14.69 20.33 -17.47
N ASN A 14 14.12 21.44 -16.99
CA ASN A 14 14.80 22.36 -16.08
C ASN A 14 15.21 21.69 -14.76
N MET A 15 14.31 20.92 -14.16
CA MET A 15 14.58 20.17 -12.93
C MET A 15 15.66 19.10 -13.17
N THR A 16 15.51 18.29 -14.23
CA THR A 16 16.45 17.20 -14.53
C THR A 16 17.83 17.70 -14.91
N ALA A 17 17.93 18.86 -15.57
CA ALA A 17 19.20 19.51 -15.86
C ALA A 17 19.95 19.94 -14.58
N ARG A 18 19.22 20.39 -13.55
CA ARG A 18 19.81 20.86 -12.29
C ARG A 18 20.15 19.73 -11.31
N TYR A 19 19.26 18.76 -11.17
CA TYR A 19 19.30 17.79 -10.07
C TYR A 19 19.52 16.34 -10.51
N GLY A 20 19.67 16.09 -11.82
CA GLY A 20 19.65 14.71 -12.34
C GLY A 20 18.23 14.21 -12.58
N LEU A 21 18.08 13.01 -13.15
CA LEU A 21 16.78 12.35 -13.24
C LEU A 21 16.30 12.05 -11.81
N PRO A 22 15.24 12.71 -11.30
CA PRO A 22 14.70 12.30 -10.03
C PRO A 22 14.08 10.92 -10.22
N TYR A 23 14.53 9.96 -9.43
CA TYR A 23 13.98 8.62 -9.38
C TYR A 23 12.63 8.66 -8.64
N PHE A 24 11.63 9.30 -9.24
CA PHE A 24 10.26 9.14 -8.80
C PHE A 24 9.81 7.77 -9.30
N GLN A 25 9.69 6.81 -8.38
CA GLN A 25 9.08 5.52 -8.67
C GLN A 25 7.59 5.79 -8.99
N GLY A 26 7.32 6.10 -10.26
CA GLY A 26 5.99 6.06 -10.82
C GLY A 26 5.57 4.60 -10.84
N PHE A 27 4.64 4.24 -9.98
CA PHE A 27 4.03 2.92 -9.87
C PHE A 27 3.20 2.59 -11.13
N ILE A 28 3.87 2.41 -12.27
CA ILE A 28 3.25 1.93 -13.50
C ILE A 28 3.48 0.42 -13.52
N ARG A 29 2.41 -0.34 -13.22
CA ARG A 29 2.37 -1.80 -12.96
C ARG A 29 2.67 -2.27 -11.53
N SER A 30 2.40 -1.45 -10.52
CA SER A 30 2.08 -1.98 -9.20
C SER A 30 0.65 -1.62 -8.85
N ASP A 31 -0.06 -2.47 -8.12
CA ASP A 31 -1.42 -2.20 -7.62
C ASP A 31 -1.47 -1.04 -6.60
N LEU A 32 -0.31 -0.46 -6.27
CA LEU A 32 -0.14 0.64 -5.33
C LEU A 32 -0.38 2.00 -6.00
N LYS A 33 -1.44 2.69 -5.56
CA LYS A 33 -1.73 4.09 -5.92
C LYS A 33 -0.98 5.04 -4.95
N PRO A 34 -0.53 6.24 -5.37
CA PRO A 34 0.22 7.19 -4.52
C PRO A 34 -0.48 7.59 -3.21
N ASN A 35 -1.81 7.50 -3.14
CA ASN A 35 -2.61 7.74 -1.92
C ASN A 35 -2.51 6.61 -0.89
N MET A 36 -1.94 5.46 -1.22
CA MET A 36 -1.75 4.31 -0.33
C MET A 36 -0.56 4.48 0.64
N VAL A 37 0.13 5.63 0.62
CA VAL A 37 1.31 5.93 1.46
C VAL A 37 0.93 6.50 2.86
N ARG A 38 -0.35 6.70 3.15
CA ARG A 38 -0.79 7.33 4.41
C ARG A 38 -1.26 6.32 5.45
N SER A 39 -0.84 6.56 6.70
CA SER A 39 -1.24 5.84 7.91
C SER A 39 -2.71 6.11 8.26
N MET A 40 -3.46 5.07 8.59
CA MET A 40 -4.92 5.03 8.60
C MET A 40 -5.40 4.13 9.71
N CYS A 41 -6.38 4.54 10.53
CA CYS A 41 -6.67 3.80 11.76
C CYS A 41 -8.12 3.87 12.27
N LEU A 42 -8.48 2.91 13.13
CA LEU A 42 -9.75 2.74 13.85
C LEU A 42 -9.72 3.37 15.24
N LEU A 43 -10.88 3.73 15.80
CA LEU A 43 -10.96 4.08 17.22
C LEU A 43 -10.58 2.88 18.12
N PRO A 44 -9.98 3.11 19.31
CA PRO A 44 -9.54 2.06 20.22
C PRO A 44 -10.67 1.14 20.68
N GLU A 45 -11.90 1.64 20.74
CA GLU A 45 -13.09 0.90 21.15
C GLU A 45 -13.69 0.05 20.03
N GLU A 46 -13.23 0.20 18.78
CA GLU A 46 -13.66 -0.66 17.68
C GLU A 46 -13.28 -2.10 17.97
N THR A 47 -14.22 -2.99 17.72
CA THR A 47 -14.09 -4.39 18.10
C THR A 47 -13.60 -5.22 16.92
N ILE A 48 -12.74 -6.19 17.19
CA ILE A 48 -12.13 -7.07 16.20
C ILE A 48 -12.17 -8.53 16.67
N LEU A 49 -12.29 -9.44 15.71
CA LEU A 49 -12.07 -10.87 15.92
C LEU A 49 -10.65 -11.20 15.52
N PHE A 50 -9.91 -11.83 16.43
CA PHE A 50 -8.59 -12.36 16.12
C PHE A 50 -8.47 -13.80 16.61
N LYS A 51 -7.59 -14.55 15.98
CA LYS A 51 -7.29 -15.94 16.29
C LYS A 51 -5.92 -16.01 16.93
N ASN A 52 -5.85 -16.61 18.12
CA ASN A 52 -4.62 -16.97 18.80
C ASN A 52 -4.56 -18.49 18.90
N ASN A 53 -3.66 -19.11 18.12
CA ASN A 53 -3.62 -20.56 17.91
C ASN A 53 -4.97 -21.08 17.40
N GLU A 54 -5.71 -21.85 18.20
CA GLU A 54 -7.03 -22.39 17.83
C GLU A 54 -8.20 -21.57 18.41
N GLN A 55 -7.94 -20.62 19.29
CA GLN A 55 -8.98 -19.84 19.95
C GLN A 55 -9.30 -18.57 19.17
N ILE A 56 -10.60 -18.35 18.92
CA ILE A 56 -11.12 -17.11 18.35
C ILE A 56 -11.55 -16.22 19.52
N ILE A 57 -10.99 -15.01 19.56
CA ILE A 57 -11.19 -14.05 20.64
C ILE A 57 -11.77 -12.77 20.04
N LYS A 58 -12.83 -12.25 20.68
CA LYS A 58 -13.38 -10.92 20.42
C LYS A 58 -12.85 -9.93 21.44
N THR A 59 -12.25 -8.85 20.97
CA THR A 59 -11.74 -7.77 21.84
C THR A 59 -11.84 -6.42 21.11
N THR A 60 -11.36 -5.34 21.72
CA THR A 60 -11.18 -4.06 21.04
C THR A 60 -9.79 -3.96 20.42
N ILE A 61 -9.65 -3.18 19.34
CA ILE A 61 -8.35 -3.00 18.68
C ILE A 61 -7.32 -2.33 19.60
N GLY A 62 -7.77 -1.44 20.50
CA GLY A 62 -6.90 -0.85 21.52
C GLY A 62 -6.36 -1.89 22.52
N THR A 63 -7.20 -2.83 22.95
CA THR A 63 -6.78 -3.93 23.83
C THR A 63 -5.86 -4.90 23.08
N LEU A 64 -6.20 -5.28 21.85
CA LEU A 64 -5.35 -6.12 20.99
C LEU A 64 -3.95 -5.49 20.82
N PHE A 65 -3.89 -4.19 20.54
CA PHE A 65 -2.64 -3.44 20.47
C PHE A 65 -1.87 -3.50 21.79
N ALA A 66 -2.51 -3.14 22.90
CA ALA A 66 -1.86 -3.08 24.20
C ALA A 66 -1.29 -4.44 24.64
N GLU A 67 -2.03 -5.51 24.38
CA GLU A 67 -1.66 -6.87 24.76
C GLU A 67 -0.62 -7.50 23.83
N TYR A 68 -0.61 -7.19 22.53
CA TYR A 68 0.19 -7.92 21.53
C TYR A 68 1.29 -7.09 20.84
N LYS A 69 1.39 -5.78 21.10
CA LYS A 69 2.53 -4.98 20.65
C LYS A 69 3.84 -5.42 21.32
N ASP A 70 4.91 -5.33 20.55
CA ASP A 70 6.27 -5.64 20.97
C ASP A 70 7.18 -4.41 20.83
N THR A 71 8.32 -4.58 20.17
CA THR A 71 9.31 -3.59 19.82
C THR A 71 8.68 -2.49 18.97
N GLN A 72 8.87 -1.24 19.40
CA GLN A 72 8.52 -0.07 18.61
C GLN A 72 9.51 0.06 17.44
N LEU A 73 8.98 0.12 16.22
CA LEU A 73 9.77 0.23 14.99
C LEU A 73 10.04 1.69 14.64
N ASP A 74 9.04 2.56 14.85
CA ASP A 74 9.12 4.02 14.70
C ASP A 74 8.02 4.72 15.53
N ASP A 75 7.78 6.01 15.30
CA ASP A 75 6.78 6.80 16.05
C ASP A 75 5.34 6.28 15.92
N GLU A 76 5.03 5.51 14.87
CA GLU A 76 3.69 5.03 14.55
C GLU A 76 3.57 3.49 14.54
N TRP A 77 4.67 2.76 14.40
CA TRP A 77 4.66 1.32 14.14
C TRP A 77 5.25 0.48 15.27
N TRP A 78 4.61 -0.65 15.56
CA TRP A 78 5.05 -1.66 16.51
C TRP A 78 5.03 -3.05 15.88
N GLN A 79 6.04 -3.87 16.20
CA GLN A 79 6.05 -5.28 15.85
C GLN A 79 4.99 -6.05 16.66
N CYS A 80 4.38 -7.08 16.08
CA CYS A 80 3.51 -8.01 16.82
C CYS A 80 4.34 -9.11 17.51
N LYS A 81 4.13 -9.35 18.81
CA LYS A 81 4.94 -10.32 19.61
C LYS A 81 4.51 -11.79 19.49
N SER A 82 3.30 -12.04 18.99
CA SER A 82 2.72 -13.39 18.93
C SER A 82 2.24 -13.71 17.52
N ASN A 83 2.13 -14.99 17.19
CA ASN A 83 1.52 -15.43 15.94
C ASN A 83 0.00 -15.39 16.05
N VAL A 84 -0.56 -14.17 16.02
CA VAL A 84 -2.01 -13.93 15.98
C VAL A 84 -2.45 -13.57 14.57
N SER A 85 -3.67 -13.94 14.22
CA SER A 85 -4.27 -13.65 12.91
C SER A 85 -5.57 -12.89 13.06
N ALA A 86 -5.88 -11.99 12.13
CA ALA A 86 -7.20 -11.39 12.02
C ALA A 86 -7.98 -12.01 10.86
N LEU A 87 -9.30 -11.88 10.92
CA LEU A 87 -10.17 -12.28 9.81
C LEU A 87 -10.04 -11.25 8.68
N SER A 88 -9.82 -11.73 7.46
CA SER A 88 -9.49 -10.90 6.30
C SER A 88 -10.26 -11.32 5.06
N LEU A 89 -10.66 -10.36 4.23
CA LEU A 89 -11.29 -10.63 2.93
C LEU A 89 -10.21 -10.75 1.86
N ASN A 90 -10.16 -11.89 1.18
CA ASN A 90 -9.38 -12.05 -0.05
C ASN A 90 -10.16 -11.42 -1.22
N PRO A 91 -9.67 -10.32 -1.83
CA PRO A 91 -10.42 -9.60 -2.86
C PRO A 91 -10.48 -10.35 -4.19
N GLN A 92 -9.58 -11.29 -4.46
CA GLN A 92 -9.61 -12.09 -5.69
C GLN A 92 -10.66 -13.20 -5.60
N SER A 93 -10.67 -13.95 -4.50
CA SER A 93 -11.63 -15.05 -4.32
C SER A 93 -12.99 -14.60 -3.79
N GLY A 94 -13.05 -13.41 -3.17
CA GLY A 94 -14.22 -12.94 -2.43
C GLY A 94 -14.45 -13.70 -1.12
N LYS A 95 -13.46 -14.47 -0.65
CA LYS A 95 -13.57 -15.34 0.52
C LYS A 95 -12.88 -14.79 1.76
N LEU A 96 -13.44 -15.10 2.93
CA LEU A 96 -12.84 -14.76 4.22
C LEU A 96 -11.79 -15.80 4.64
N GLU A 97 -10.65 -15.33 5.13
CA GLU A 97 -9.59 -16.19 5.64
C GLU A 97 -8.84 -15.57 6.83
N TRP A 98 -8.24 -16.42 7.67
CA TRP A 98 -7.39 -15.96 8.78
C TRP A 98 -6.02 -15.57 8.24
N VAL A 99 -5.64 -14.30 8.42
CA VAL A 99 -4.36 -13.76 7.96
C VAL A 99 -3.56 -13.25 9.15
N LYS A 100 -2.28 -13.61 9.18
CA LYS A 100 -1.36 -13.23 10.25
C LYS A 100 -1.25 -11.70 10.36
N ILE A 101 -1.23 -11.21 11.60
CA ILE A 101 -0.93 -9.82 11.94
C ILE A 101 0.58 -9.69 12.09
N ASN A 102 1.20 -8.87 11.26
CA ASN A 102 2.65 -8.61 11.29
C ASN A 102 3.01 -7.46 12.20
N LYS A 103 2.28 -6.35 12.09
CA LYS A 103 2.56 -5.11 12.82
C LYS A 103 1.27 -4.47 13.30
N PHE A 104 1.44 -3.56 14.24
CA PHE A 104 0.42 -2.63 14.66
C PHE A 104 0.82 -1.21 14.31
N LEU A 105 -0.18 -0.41 13.96
CA LEU A 105 -0.06 1.02 13.75
C LEU A 105 -0.83 1.74 14.84
N ARG A 106 -0.28 2.85 15.34
CA ARG A 106 -0.99 3.82 16.17
C ARG A 106 -0.66 5.22 15.69
N ILE A 107 -1.69 6.00 15.39
CA ILE A 107 -1.58 7.42 15.03
C ILE A 107 -2.43 8.27 15.97
N THR A 108 -2.29 9.59 15.87
CA THR A 108 -3.20 10.55 16.49
C THR A 108 -3.82 11.44 15.44
N ASP A 109 -5.14 11.60 15.49
CA ASP A 109 -5.90 12.51 14.63
C ASP A 109 -6.93 13.25 15.50
N ASN A 110 -7.35 14.44 15.09
CA ASN A 110 -8.43 15.19 15.73
C ASN A 110 -9.74 15.08 14.94
N ARG A 111 -9.78 14.31 13.85
CA ARG A 111 -11.00 14.09 13.06
C ARG A 111 -11.47 12.65 13.20
N LEU A 112 -12.68 12.50 13.74
CA LEU A 112 -13.39 11.23 13.84
C LEU A 112 -14.44 11.15 12.73
N VAL A 113 -14.36 10.12 11.91
CA VAL A 113 -15.38 9.81 10.91
C VAL A 113 -16.17 8.59 11.36
N SER A 114 -17.49 8.73 11.46
CA SER A 114 -18.43 7.66 11.75
C SER A 114 -19.25 7.35 10.51
N ILE A 115 -19.14 6.13 9.98
CA ILE A 115 -19.90 5.66 8.82
C ILE A 115 -20.86 4.57 9.31
N CYS A 116 -22.16 4.79 9.11
CA CYS A 116 -23.19 3.82 9.39
C CYS A 116 -23.71 3.25 8.06
N SER A 117 -23.69 1.94 7.89
CA SER A 117 -24.35 1.26 6.77
C SER A 117 -25.84 1.05 7.06
N LYS A 118 -26.66 0.85 6.02
CA LYS A 118 -28.13 0.75 6.19
C LYS A 118 -28.62 -0.46 6.97
N ASP A 119 -27.81 -1.49 7.14
CA ASP A 119 -28.07 -2.60 8.07
C ASP A 119 -27.71 -2.26 9.52
N GLY A 120 -27.31 -1.01 9.80
CA GLY A 120 -27.04 -0.49 11.14
C GLY A 120 -25.62 -0.73 11.64
N LYS A 121 -24.72 -1.31 10.83
CA LYS A 121 -23.32 -1.48 11.24
C LYS A 121 -22.59 -0.14 11.23
N LEU A 122 -21.82 0.12 12.27
CA LEU A 122 -21.10 1.37 12.49
C LEU A 122 -19.59 1.12 12.46
N MET A 123 -18.85 1.93 11.72
CA MET A 123 -17.39 1.98 11.78
C MET A 123 -16.95 3.39 12.15
N ARG A 124 -15.96 3.49 13.05
CA ARG A 124 -15.40 4.76 13.53
C ARG A 124 -13.91 4.82 13.27
N LEU A 125 -13.52 5.79 12.45
CA LEU A 125 -12.25 5.81 11.73
C LEU A 125 -11.60 7.20 11.83
N SER A 126 -10.27 7.25 11.66
CA SER A 126 -9.57 8.50 11.34
C SER A 126 -9.99 8.98 9.95
N ALA A 127 -9.96 10.29 9.71
CA ALA A 127 -10.49 10.87 8.46
C ALA A 127 -9.82 10.37 7.17
N ASP A 128 -8.53 10.10 7.21
CA ASP A 128 -7.79 9.58 6.04
C ASP A 128 -7.89 8.05 5.88
N HIS A 129 -8.61 7.33 6.76
CA HIS A 129 -8.70 5.86 6.72
C HIS A 129 -9.35 5.35 5.42
N LEU A 130 -8.76 4.35 4.76
CA LEU A 130 -9.33 3.78 3.54
C LEU A 130 -10.43 2.77 3.87
N VAL A 131 -11.61 3.06 3.34
CA VAL A 131 -12.78 2.18 3.40
C VAL A 131 -12.91 1.48 2.05
N ALA A 132 -13.13 0.17 2.10
CA ALA A 132 -13.41 -0.63 0.92
C ALA A 132 -14.83 -0.33 0.44
N ILE A 133 -14.95 0.05 -0.83
CA ILE A 133 -16.24 0.31 -1.48
C ILE A 133 -16.38 -0.57 -2.72
N LEU A 134 -17.61 -0.99 -3.02
CA LEU A 134 -17.93 -1.63 -4.28
C LEU A 134 -18.33 -0.57 -5.32
N THR A 135 -17.60 -0.53 -6.43
CA THR A 135 -17.92 0.29 -7.60
C THR A 135 -18.30 -0.58 -8.79
N ARG A 136 -18.59 0.06 -9.93
CA ARG A 136 -18.79 -0.65 -11.20
C ARG A 136 -17.55 -1.38 -11.68
N ASP A 137 -16.36 -0.90 -11.31
CA ASP A 137 -15.09 -1.45 -11.77
C ASP A 137 -14.58 -2.55 -10.85
N GLY A 138 -14.98 -2.56 -9.57
CA GLY A 138 -14.70 -3.64 -8.63
C GLY A 138 -14.65 -3.13 -7.19
N ILE A 139 -13.89 -3.82 -6.34
CA ILE A 139 -13.56 -3.29 -5.02
C ILE A 139 -12.53 -2.16 -5.21
N GLU A 140 -12.87 -0.97 -4.74
CA GLU A 140 -11.99 0.18 -4.68
C GLU A 140 -11.84 0.65 -3.23
N THR A 141 -10.94 1.60 -3.01
CA THR A 141 -10.71 2.22 -1.70
C THR A 141 -10.94 3.72 -1.77
N LYS A 142 -11.60 4.25 -0.74
CA LYS A 142 -11.89 5.68 -0.59
C LYS A 142 -11.58 6.11 0.83
N LYS A 143 -11.10 7.35 1.03
CA LYS A 143 -10.88 7.88 2.38
C LYS A 143 -12.21 7.98 3.12
N ALA A 144 -12.20 7.76 4.43
CA ALA A 144 -13.38 7.83 5.27
C ALA A 144 -14.04 9.22 5.16
N SER A 145 -13.26 10.30 5.12
CA SER A 145 -13.77 11.66 4.92
C SER A 145 -14.46 11.90 3.59
N ASP A 146 -14.16 11.07 2.59
CA ASP A 146 -14.66 11.20 1.23
C ASP A 146 -15.83 10.24 0.95
N ILE A 147 -16.20 9.39 1.92
CA ILE A 147 -17.35 8.51 1.84
C ILE A 147 -18.64 9.33 1.82
N LYS A 148 -19.57 8.90 0.96
CA LYS A 148 -20.84 9.53 0.68
C LYS A 148 -21.98 8.52 0.81
N MET A 149 -23.19 9.04 0.91
CA MET A 149 -24.43 8.27 1.07
C MET A 149 -24.74 7.32 -0.10
N ASP A 150 -24.21 7.61 -1.29
CA ASP A 150 -24.35 6.81 -2.50
C ASP A 150 -23.23 5.76 -2.66
N ASP A 151 -22.23 5.75 -1.77
CA ASP A 151 -21.22 4.70 -1.75
C ASP A 151 -21.78 3.41 -1.13
N PHE A 152 -21.20 2.28 -1.55
CA PHE A 152 -21.56 0.94 -1.07
C PHE A 152 -20.35 0.36 -0.34
N VAL A 153 -20.39 0.33 0.99
CA VAL A 153 -19.31 -0.26 1.82
C VAL A 153 -19.41 -1.77 1.87
N LEU A 154 -18.30 -2.45 2.09
CA LEU A 154 -18.29 -3.91 2.21
C LEU A 154 -18.62 -4.34 3.64
N VAL A 155 -19.57 -5.26 3.77
CA VAL A 155 -19.93 -5.91 5.03
C VAL A 155 -19.91 -7.42 4.85
N ILE A 156 -19.69 -8.18 5.93
CA ILE A 156 -19.87 -9.64 5.87
C ILE A 156 -21.33 -9.93 5.51
N LYS A 157 -21.50 -10.79 4.49
CA LYS A 157 -22.77 -11.42 4.13
C LYS A 157 -22.93 -12.71 4.92
N ASP A 158 -21.93 -13.57 4.82
CA ASP A 158 -21.93 -14.88 5.46
C ASP A 158 -20.51 -15.28 5.86
N ALA A 159 -20.21 -15.23 7.15
CA ALA A 159 -18.99 -15.80 7.73
C ALA A 159 -19.22 -17.19 8.34
N SER A 160 -20.41 -17.80 8.18
CA SER A 160 -20.79 -19.04 8.85
C SER A 160 -19.96 -20.25 8.41
N HIS A 161 -19.36 -20.26 7.22
CA HIS A 161 -18.40 -21.30 6.82
C HIS A 161 -17.01 -21.13 7.49
N VAL A 162 -16.69 -19.94 8.03
CA VAL A 162 -15.48 -19.68 8.86
C VAL A 162 -15.80 -19.74 10.36
N LEU A 163 -17.06 -19.53 10.76
CA LEU A 163 -17.52 -19.43 12.16
C LEU A 163 -18.42 -20.61 12.63
N ASN A 164 -18.76 -21.54 11.73
CA ASN A 164 -19.66 -22.71 11.83
C ASN A 164 -21.16 -22.47 12.16
N GLN A 165 -21.99 -22.95 11.21
CA GLN A 165 -23.40 -23.41 11.18
C GLN A 165 -24.62 -22.48 10.90
N GLU A 166 -25.24 -22.85 9.76
CA GLU A 166 -26.65 -22.87 9.28
C GLU A 166 -27.48 -21.61 8.96
N ASN A 167 -27.85 -21.57 7.67
CA ASN A 167 -29.07 -21.08 7.02
C ASN A 167 -29.55 -19.65 7.33
N VAL A 168 -29.30 -18.74 6.38
CA VAL A 168 -30.11 -17.53 6.24
C VAL A 168 -30.59 -17.40 4.78
N THR A 169 -31.91 -17.43 4.67
CA THR A 169 -32.75 -17.35 3.48
C THR A 169 -32.69 -16.01 2.76
N ASP A 170 -32.91 -16.11 1.45
CA ASP A 170 -33.07 -15.03 0.47
C ASP A 170 -34.11 -13.95 0.86
N ASP A 171 -33.94 -12.78 0.23
CA ASP A 171 -35.01 -11.88 -0.26
C ASP A 171 -35.13 -10.46 0.33
N VAL A 172 -33.98 -9.78 0.59
CA VAL A 172 -33.91 -8.29 0.69
C VAL A 172 -32.75 -7.69 -0.12
N GLU A 173 -31.78 -8.49 -0.55
CA GLU A 173 -30.54 -8.04 -1.22
C GLU A 173 -30.75 -7.48 -2.65
N LEU A 174 -31.80 -7.90 -3.37
CA LEU A 174 -31.88 -7.69 -4.82
C LEU A 174 -32.14 -6.23 -5.25
N ALA A 175 -32.81 -5.43 -4.42
CA ALA A 175 -33.20 -4.06 -4.80
C ALA A 175 -32.01 -3.07 -4.86
N TRP A 176 -30.88 -3.42 -4.25
CA TRP A 176 -29.74 -2.53 -4.05
C TRP A 176 -28.68 -2.77 -5.14
N PHE A 177 -28.52 -4.03 -5.55
CA PHE A 177 -27.70 -4.43 -6.70
C PHE A 177 -28.18 -3.81 -8.03
N ILE A 178 -29.49 -3.59 -8.18
CA ILE A 178 -30.08 -2.96 -9.38
C ILE A 178 -29.59 -1.51 -9.55
N GLY A 179 -29.22 -0.81 -8.47
CA GLY A 179 -28.72 0.57 -8.53
C GLY A 179 -27.30 0.71 -9.10
N LEU A 180 -26.50 -0.36 -9.07
CA LEU A 180 -25.10 -0.32 -9.53
C LEU A 180 -24.92 -0.61 -11.02
N ASN A 181 -25.95 -1.14 -11.72
CA ASN A 181 -25.86 -1.60 -13.12
C ASN A 181 -24.66 -2.53 -13.35
N LEU A 182 -24.47 -3.53 -12.50
CA LEU A 182 -23.38 -4.51 -12.62
C LEU A 182 -23.66 -5.52 -13.74
N SER A 183 -22.59 -6.00 -14.39
CA SER A 183 -22.66 -7.14 -15.31
C SER A 183 -23.03 -8.44 -14.58
N ASN A 184 -23.68 -9.38 -15.27
CA ASN A 184 -24.08 -10.68 -14.69
C ASN A 184 -22.92 -11.44 -14.02
N GLU A 185 -21.72 -11.44 -14.64
CA GLU A 185 -20.53 -12.07 -14.07
C GLU A 185 -20.14 -11.50 -12.70
N LYS A 186 -20.25 -10.17 -12.51
CA LYS A 186 -19.98 -9.51 -11.23
C LYS A 186 -21.06 -9.80 -10.19
N ILE A 187 -22.31 -9.93 -10.64
CA ILE A 187 -23.43 -10.34 -9.79
C ILE A 187 -23.20 -11.77 -9.29
N GLU A 188 -22.79 -12.69 -10.16
CA GLU A 188 -22.46 -14.07 -9.78
C GLU A 188 -21.27 -14.13 -8.82
N TRP A 189 -20.22 -13.35 -9.08
CA TRP A 189 -19.07 -13.24 -8.17
C TRP A 189 -19.49 -12.75 -6.78
N LEU A 190 -20.31 -11.68 -6.69
CA LEU A 190 -20.84 -11.18 -5.42
C LEU A 190 -21.72 -12.22 -4.71
N ARG A 191 -22.60 -12.91 -5.45
CA ARG A 191 -23.45 -13.98 -4.89
C ARG A 191 -22.61 -15.08 -4.24
N ASN A 192 -21.50 -15.43 -4.87
CA ASN A 192 -20.58 -16.48 -4.42
C ASN A 192 -19.56 -16.01 -3.39
N SER A 193 -19.47 -14.71 -3.10
CA SER A 193 -18.57 -14.14 -2.10
C SER A 193 -19.15 -14.20 -0.68
N ASP A 194 -18.28 -14.03 0.31
CA ASP A 194 -18.65 -14.05 1.73
C ASP A 194 -19.04 -12.65 2.27
N PHE A 195 -19.03 -11.66 1.38
CA PHE A 195 -19.35 -10.28 1.70
C PHE A 195 -20.54 -9.79 0.86
N ALA A 196 -21.15 -8.72 1.31
CA ALA A 196 -22.18 -7.97 0.61
C ALA A 196 -21.76 -6.50 0.52
N ALA A 197 -22.35 -5.81 -0.46
CA ALA A 197 -22.21 -4.38 -0.61
C ALA A 197 -23.41 -3.69 0.03
N MET A 198 -23.14 -2.84 1.03
CA MET A 198 -24.14 -2.15 1.82
C MET A 198 -23.99 -0.62 1.66
N PRO A 199 -24.97 0.06 1.06
CA PRO A 199 -25.15 1.49 1.09
C PRO A 199 -24.94 2.11 2.44
N VAL A 200 -24.31 3.26 2.39
CA VAL A 200 -24.12 4.14 3.52
C VAL A 200 -25.46 4.79 3.89
N ALA A 201 -25.82 4.69 5.17
CA ALA A 201 -27.00 5.29 5.78
C ALA A 201 -26.71 6.66 6.40
N SER A 202 -25.49 6.87 6.90
CA SER A 202 -25.03 8.18 7.36
C SER A 202 -23.51 8.24 7.41
N VAL A 203 -22.98 9.45 7.23
CA VAL A 203 -21.58 9.79 7.49
C VAL A 203 -21.57 11.01 8.40
N ASN A 204 -20.89 10.90 9.54
CA ASN A 204 -20.67 12.01 10.46
C ASN A 204 -19.17 12.26 10.61
N ILE A 205 -18.75 13.51 10.47
CA ILE A 205 -17.37 13.93 10.66
C ILE A 205 -17.33 14.90 11.86
N GLU A 206 -16.66 14.47 12.91
CA GLU A 206 -16.51 15.24 14.15
C GLU A 206 -15.06 15.74 14.28
N ASN A 207 -14.91 17.02 14.63
CA ASN A 207 -13.63 17.59 15.04
C ASN A 207 -13.53 17.51 16.57
N LEU A 208 -12.69 16.62 17.06
CA LEU A 208 -12.45 16.41 18.48
C LEU A 208 -11.67 17.59 19.07
N SER A 209 -12.01 17.97 20.30
CA SER A 209 -11.35 19.06 21.02
C SER A 209 -9.90 18.75 21.39
N GLN A 210 -9.52 17.47 21.43
CA GLN A 210 -8.17 16.97 21.67
C GLN A 210 -7.85 15.84 20.68
N PRO A 211 -6.59 15.69 20.25
CA PRO A 211 -6.18 14.57 19.41
C PRO A 211 -6.46 13.22 20.09
N GLN A 212 -7.10 12.32 19.37
CA GLN A 212 -7.43 10.97 19.80
C GLN A 212 -6.47 9.97 19.16
N ALA A 213 -6.10 8.93 19.90
CA ALA A 213 -5.33 7.83 19.33
C ALA A 213 -6.23 6.92 18.50
N PHE A 214 -5.76 6.52 17.34
CA PHE A 214 -6.38 5.54 16.47
C PHE A 214 -5.38 4.39 16.21
N TYR A 215 -5.89 3.17 15.99
CA TYR A 215 -5.09 1.96 15.83
C TYR A 215 -5.42 1.21 14.53
N ASP A 216 -4.44 0.51 13.97
CA ASP A 216 -4.65 -0.39 12.83
C ASP A 216 -3.71 -1.60 12.91
N ILE A 217 -3.96 -2.58 12.05
CA ILE A 217 -3.16 -3.80 11.93
C ILE A 217 -2.56 -3.94 10.52
N GLU A 218 -1.31 -4.37 10.43
CA GLU A 218 -0.73 -4.82 9.17
C GLU A 218 -0.93 -6.32 9.03
N LEU A 219 -1.68 -6.72 8.00
CA LEU A 219 -1.84 -8.12 7.61
C LEU A 219 -0.74 -8.55 6.65
N GLU A 220 -0.34 -9.81 6.73
CA GLU A 220 0.64 -10.42 5.81
C GLU A 220 0.17 -10.41 4.34
N LYS A 221 -1.14 -10.46 4.10
CA LYS A 221 -1.75 -10.45 2.76
C LYS A 221 -3.16 -9.83 2.76
N ASN A 222 -3.76 -9.73 1.57
CA ASN A 222 -5.15 -9.36 1.27
C ASN A 222 -5.59 -7.93 1.56
N HIS A 223 -4.90 -7.22 2.46
CA HIS A 223 -5.12 -5.82 2.79
C HIS A 223 -6.52 -5.38 3.28
N TYR A 224 -7.47 -6.31 3.44
CA TYR A 224 -8.79 -6.03 3.99
C TYR A 224 -8.98 -6.83 5.26
N PHE A 225 -9.31 -6.19 6.37
CA PHE A 225 -9.62 -6.88 7.62
C PHE A 225 -11.05 -6.62 8.07
N VAL A 226 -11.54 -7.53 8.89
CA VAL A 226 -12.94 -7.61 9.27
C VAL A 226 -13.11 -7.25 10.75
N HIS A 227 -13.95 -6.24 11.00
CA HIS A 227 -14.34 -5.81 12.34
C HIS A 227 -15.34 -6.82 12.92
N SER A 228 -15.45 -6.89 14.24
CA SER A 228 -16.30 -7.91 14.88
C SER A 228 -17.80 -7.71 14.66
N ASN A 229 -18.21 -6.51 14.22
CA ASN A 229 -19.58 -6.21 13.83
C ASN A 229 -19.86 -6.51 12.35
N GLY A 230 -18.86 -7.03 11.61
CA GLY A 230 -19.00 -7.43 10.22
C GLY A 230 -18.65 -6.35 9.20
N ASN A 231 -18.12 -5.20 9.62
CA ASN A 231 -17.58 -4.22 8.69
C ASN A 231 -16.23 -4.68 8.11
N ILE A 232 -15.98 -4.37 6.83
CA ILE A 232 -14.69 -4.65 6.18
C ILE A 232 -14.02 -3.33 5.83
N SER A 233 -12.80 -3.13 6.32
CA SER A 233 -11.99 -1.95 6.03
C SER A 233 -10.63 -2.34 5.48
N HIS A 234 -9.94 -1.37 4.86
CA HIS A 234 -8.60 -1.59 4.35
C HIS A 234 -7.58 -1.39 5.48
N ASN A 235 -6.55 -2.20 5.50
CA ASN A 235 -5.48 -2.16 6.49
C ASN A 235 -4.33 -1.25 6.00
N CYS A 236 -3.54 -0.68 6.90
CA CYS A 236 -2.41 0.14 6.52
C CYS A 236 -1.23 -0.73 6.06
N CYS A 237 -0.71 -0.45 4.86
CA CYS A 237 0.56 -0.98 4.39
C CYS A 237 1.46 0.18 3.99
N ARG A 238 2.29 0.61 4.93
CA ARG A 238 3.40 1.51 4.62
C ARG A 238 4.52 0.66 4.04
N LEU A 239 4.92 0.95 2.79
CA LEU A 239 6.04 0.27 2.15
C LEU A 239 7.33 0.63 2.91
N GLN A 240 7.65 -0.15 3.94
CA GLN A 240 8.90 -0.10 4.68
C GLN A 240 9.83 -1.14 4.05
N LEU A 241 10.73 -0.70 3.18
CA LEU A 241 11.84 -1.54 2.73
C LEU A 241 12.74 -1.82 3.95
N ASP A 242 12.74 -3.05 4.46
CA ASP A 242 13.72 -3.46 5.46
C ASP A 242 15.09 -3.59 4.78
N LEU A 243 15.94 -2.57 4.98
CA LEU A 243 17.30 -2.52 4.46
C LEU A 243 18.16 -3.71 4.95
N ARG A 244 17.78 -4.39 6.05
CA ARG A 244 18.49 -5.57 6.58
C ARG A 244 18.15 -6.85 5.82
N GLU A 245 16.94 -6.98 5.29
CA GLU A 245 16.59 -8.11 4.42
C GLU A 245 17.19 -7.96 3.01
N LEU A 246 17.34 -6.71 2.55
CA LEU A 246 18.13 -6.37 1.37
C LEU A 246 19.61 -6.77 1.50
N LEU A 247 20.16 -6.81 2.71
CA LEU A 247 21.53 -7.30 2.98
C LEU A 247 21.61 -8.85 3.03
N LYS A 248 20.54 -9.52 3.50
CA LYS A 248 20.48 -11.00 3.55
C LYS A 248 20.34 -11.63 2.18
N ARG A 249 19.67 -10.96 1.25
CA ARG A 249 19.77 -11.26 -0.18
C ARG A 249 21.04 -10.57 -0.66
N GLY A 250 22.18 -11.27 -0.66
CA GLY A 250 23.48 -10.74 -1.09
C GLY A 250 23.57 -10.27 -2.56
N ASN A 251 22.44 -9.94 -3.18
CA ASN A 251 22.25 -9.54 -4.55
C ASN A 251 21.20 -8.43 -4.55
N GLY A 252 21.57 -7.24 -5.03
CA GLY A 252 20.67 -6.11 -5.18
C GLY A 252 19.47 -6.40 -6.09
N LEU A 253 18.68 -5.37 -6.41
CA LEU A 253 17.41 -5.43 -7.14
C LEU A 253 17.47 -6.10 -8.55
N PHE A 254 18.66 -6.44 -9.05
CA PHE A 254 18.92 -7.07 -10.35
C PHE A 254 19.82 -8.30 -10.20
N GLY A 255 19.30 -9.35 -9.56
CA GLY A 255 20.02 -10.61 -9.31
C GLY A 255 20.66 -11.20 -10.56
N SER A 256 21.96 -10.93 -10.73
CA SER A 256 22.82 -11.56 -11.71
C SER A 256 23.94 -12.28 -10.97
N VAL A 257 24.03 -13.57 -11.23
CA VAL A 257 24.98 -14.52 -10.67
C VAL A 257 26.41 -14.07 -10.99
N GLU A 258 27.34 -14.38 -10.09
CA GLU A 258 28.79 -14.35 -10.24
C GLU A 258 29.23 -14.77 -11.66
N SER A 259 29.47 -13.80 -12.54
CA SER A 259 30.28 -13.89 -13.78
C SER A 259 30.20 -12.65 -14.68
N THR A 260 29.38 -11.63 -14.38
CA THR A 260 29.39 -10.35 -15.11
C THR A 260 29.67 -9.20 -14.15
N GLY A 261 30.91 -9.10 -13.67
CA GLY A 261 31.34 -8.05 -12.75
C GLY A 261 31.50 -6.71 -13.47
N SER A 262 30.44 -5.93 -13.57
CA SER A 262 30.59 -4.50 -13.88
C SER A 262 31.28 -3.82 -12.70
N LEU A 263 32.44 -3.24 -12.97
CA LEU A 263 33.29 -2.58 -11.98
C LEU A 263 32.76 -1.19 -11.57
N GLY A 264 31.75 -0.70 -12.28
CA GLY A 264 31.07 0.56 -12.04
C GLY A 264 30.21 0.96 -13.22
N VAL A 265 29.16 1.74 -12.95
CA VAL A 265 28.29 2.33 -13.96
C VAL A 265 28.44 3.84 -13.91
N VAL A 266 28.66 4.47 -15.06
CA VAL A 266 28.67 5.93 -15.22
C VAL A 266 27.41 6.32 -15.98
N THR A 267 26.61 7.21 -15.41
CA THR A 267 25.40 7.73 -16.04
C THR A 267 25.64 9.13 -16.54
N ILE A 268 25.33 9.38 -17.81
CA ILE A 268 25.40 10.72 -18.41
C ILE A 268 24.01 11.35 -18.38
N ASN A 269 23.92 12.56 -17.83
CA ASN A 269 22.67 13.32 -17.80
C ASN A 269 22.45 14.03 -19.14
N CYS A 270 21.84 13.32 -20.10
CA CYS A 270 21.54 13.87 -21.42
C CYS A 270 20.56 15.05 -21.38
N ALA A 271 19.64 15.10 -20.40
CA ALA A 271 18.74 16.24 -20.23
C ALA A 271 19.51 17.52 -19.90
N ARG A 272 20.54 17.42 -19.04
CA ARG A 272 21.44 18.54 -18.76
C ARG A 272 22.25 18.97 -19.99
N LEU A 273 22.74 18.02 -20.78
CA LEU A 273 23.44 18.32 -22.03
C LEU A 273 22.53 19.08 -23.00
N GLY A 274 21.33 18.56 -23.26
CA GLY A 274 20.35 19.22 -24.13
C GLY A 274 19.91 20.60 -23.62
N TYR A 275 19.85 20.78 -22.30
CA TYR A 275 19.55 22.08 -21.70
C TYR A 275 20.67 23.11 -21.87
N LEU A 276 21.92 22.72 -21.57
CA LEU A 276 23.08 23.63 -21.63
C LEU A 276 23.48 23.99 -23.06
N TYR A 277 23.32 23.06 -24.00
CA TYR A 277 23.73 23.20 -25.40
C TYR A 277 22.52 23.27 -26.34
N LYS A 278 21.41 23.87 -25.87
CA LYS A 278 20.17 23.98 -26.65
C LYS A 278 20.43 24.75 -27.95
N GLY A 279 20.21 24.06 -29.09
CA GLY A 279 20.43 24.64 -30.43
C GLY A 279 21.88 24.64 -30.91
N ASP A 280 22.82 24.11 -30.12
CA ASP A 280 24.23 23.94 -30.51
C ASP A 280 24.64 22.47 -30.40
N GLU A 281 24.32 21.72 -31.46
CA GLU A 281 24.59 20.28 -31.54
C GLU A 281 26.09 19.98 -31.51
N THR A 282 26.92 20.85 -32.08
CA THR A 282 28.38 20.64 -32.12
C THR A 282 28.98 20.74 -30.72
N ALA A 283 28.62 21.78 -29.95
CA ALA A 283 29.08 21.93 -28.57
C ALA A 283 28.54 20.82 -27.66
N LEU A 284 27.30 20.36 -27.90
CA LEU A 284 26.71 19.23 -27.19
C LEU A 284 27.57 17.97 -27.33
N TYR A 285 27.91 17.59 -28.57
CA TYR A 285 28.72 16.39 -28.82
C TYR A 285 30.13 16.51 -28.27
N GLN A 286 30.78 17.67 -28.41
CA GLN A 286 32.11 17.90 -27.82
C GLN A 286 32.12 17.72 -26.30
N HIS A 287 31.07 18.20 -25.61
CA HIS A 287 30.96 18.02 -24.17
C HIS A 287 30.60 16.58 -23.79
N LEU A 288 29.75 15.92 -24.58
CA LEU A 288 29.44 14.50 -24.40
C LEU A 288 30.72 13.65 -24.51
N ASP A 289 31.56 13.89 -25.52
CA ASP A 289 32.85 13.20 -25.70
C ASP A 289 33.76 13.40 -24.49
N THR A 290 33.81 14.62 -23.94
CA THR A 290 34.56 14.92 -22.73
C THR A 290 34.06 14.10 -21.53
N LEU A 291 32.74 14.01 -21.33
CA LEU A 291 32.13 13.23 -20.25
C LEU A 291 32.35 11.73 -20.42
N LEU A 292 32.26 11.23 -21.66
CA LEU A 292 32.51 9.83 -21.99
C LEU A 292 33.96 9.44 -21.70
N GLU A 293 34.92 10.29 -22.10
CA GLU A 293 36.34 10.04 -21.84
C GLU A 293 36.66 10.07 -20.34
N LEU A 294 36.06 10.98 -19.58
CA LEU A 294 36.16 10.99 -18.11
C LEU A 294 35.57 9.71 -17.49
N GLY A 295 34.39 9.29 -17.97
CA GLY A 295 33.73 8.07 -17.49
C GLY A 295 34.57 6.82 -17.74
N LYS A 296 35.06 6.66 -18.97
CA LYS A 296 35.98 5.60 -19.38
C LYS A 296 37.25 5.59 -18.52
N ASN A 297 37.93 6.73 -18.39
CA ASN A 297 39.18 6.83 -17.63
C ASN A 297 38.99 6.48 -16.15
N SER A 298 37.88 6.94 -15.55
CA SER A 298 37.51 6.60 -14.18
C SER A 298 37.32 5.08 -13.99
N LEU A 299 36.63 4.42 -14.92
CA LEU A 299 36.40 2.96 -14.87
C LEU A 299 37.69 2.18 -15.12
N GLU A 300 38.52 2.59 -16.07
CA GLU A 300 39.80 1.92 -16.37
C GLU A 300 40.79 2.02 -15.21
N ILE A 301 40.90 3.19 -14.55
CA ILE A 301 41.75 3.36 -13.36
C ILE A 301 41.30 2.40 -12.26
N LYS A 302 39.99 2.35 -11.96
CA LYS A 302 39.47 1.43 -10.94
C LYS A 302 39.70 -0.03 -11.34
N ARG A 303 39.54 -0.37 -12.62
CA ARG A 303 39.73 -1.74 -13.12
C ARG A 303 41.16 -2.20 -12.88
N GLN A 304 42.14 -1.36 -13.18
CA GLN A 304 43.55 -1.66 -12.94
C GLN A 304 43.85 -1.87 -11.45
N VAL A 305 43.32 -1.02 -10.57
CA VAL A 305 43.53 -1.13 -9.12
C VAL A 305 42.90 -2.40 -8.57
N ILE A 306 41.66 -2.71 -8.95
CA ILE A 306 40.98 -3.93 -8.50
C ILE A 306 41.69 -5.16 -9.04
N GLN A 307 42.12 -5.17 -10.30
CA GLN A 307 42.89 -6.26 -10.87
C GLN A 307 44.18 -6.50 -10.08
N GLN A 308 44.93 -5.44 -9.74
CA GLN A 308 46.12 -5.57 -8.90
C GLN A 308 45.81 -6.16 -7.53
N HIS A 309 44.69 -5.81 -6.90
CA HIS A 309 44.30 -6.40 -5.63
C HIS A 309 43.88 -7.87 -5.76
N MET A 310 43.18 -8.23 -6.84
CA MET A 310 42.85 -9.63 -7.15
C MET A 310 44.11 -10.47 -7.37
N ASP A 311 45.05 -9.97 -8.18
CA ASP A 311 46.32 -10.64 -8.46
C ASP A 311 47.16 -10.85 -7.18
N ASN A 312 47.01 -9.95 -6.20
CA ASN A 312 47.66 -10.04 -4.88
C ASN A 312 46.87 -10.87 -3.85
N GLY A 313 45.74 -11.49 -4.24
CA GLY A 313 44.89 -12.29 -3.34
C GLY A 313 44.16 -11.48 -2.26
N LEU A 314 43.98 -10.16 -2.47
CA LEU A 314 43.32 -9.25 -1.55
C LEU A 314 41.82 -9.08 -1.86
N PHE A 315 41.33 -9.64 -2.96
CA PHE A 315 39.93 -9.78 -3.31
C PHE A 315 39.67 -11.24 -3.72
N PRO A 316 38.49 -11.81 -3.39
CA PRO A 316 38.14 -13.19 -3.72
C PRO A 316 38.06 -13.44 -5.23
#